data_AF-A0A1U7EVB4-F1
#
_entry.id   AF-A0A1U7EVB4-F1
#
_cell.length_a   1.000
_cell.length_b   1.000
_cell.length_c   1.000
_cell.angle_alpha   90.00
_cell.angle_beta   90.00
_cell.angle_gamma   90.00
#
_symmetry.space_group_name_H-M   'P 1'
#
loop_
_entity.id
_entity.type
_entity.pdbx_description
1 polymer ?
#
loop_
_entity_poly.entity_id
_entity_poly.type
_entity_poly.pdbx_seq_one_letter_code
_entity_poly.pdbx_strand_id
1 'polypeptide(L)'
;MATRRRFMCMGSTTVGLVALSGCLGAEGAEEVDTAMELLDENFEQFEAFDERDDLPDEAALEAIETRLDEAESHLEDAAAVADDDEVLAAIELGGAFVAFQRALVRVVGGFVELEHGMDSFDAYIDAERFDDAIAEAELLQTTVDELEAAVDDALAAIDAVDDSQLEAEDRISVTLTKSDLERIASEASALEEVIGGLGDLADGLQAITDGFEALEAEDFDTARDAFSAAEEELAPVVDRYTRLEDDADLPAHMEADVIGLSCVAEAMRDAATLAEEGATAGMNEEWDTFDDRLEQAEEAMDRC
;
A
#
# COMPACT_ATOMS: atom_id res chain seq x y z
N MET A 1 -0.59 -16.39 -3.18
CA MET A 1 -2.07 -16.33 -3.36
C MET A 1 -2.35 -15.32 -4.48
N ALA A 2 -3.16 -15.63 -5.49
CA ALA A 2 -3.47 -14.65 -6.55
C ALA A 2 -4.66 -13.77 -6.12
N THR A 3 -4.38 -12.80 -5.27
CA THR A 3 -5.37 -11.82 -4.80
C THR A 3 -5.75 -10.95 -5.98
N ARG A 4 -6.92 -11.19 -6.57
CA ARG A 4 -7.53 -10.27 -7.55
C ARG A 4 -7.93 -8.99 -6.81
N ARG A 5 -6.98 -8.07 -6.66
CA ARG A 5 -7.26 -6.72 -6.16
C ARG A 5 -8.02 -5.98 -7.25
N ARG A 6 -9.32 -5.82 -7.05
CA ARG A 6 -10.08 -4.78 -7.75
C ARG A 6 -9.63 -3.47 -7.15
N PHE A 7 -8.67 -2.81 -7.79
CA PHE A 7 -8.48 -1.40 -7.54
C PHE A 7 -9.82 -0.73 -7.88
N MET A 8 -10.42 -0.14 -6.85
CA MET A 8 -11.39 0.94 -6.89
C MET A 8 -12.42 0.91 -8.04
N CYS A 9 -13.64 0.47 -7.76
CA CYS A 9 -14.77 0.74 -8.66
C CYS A 9 -15.36 2.11 -8.32
N MET A 10 -14.81 3.20 -8.86
CA MET A 10 -15.45 4.51 -8.79
C MET A 10 -16.53 4.67 -9.88
N GLY A 11 -17.62 5.35 -9.53
CA GLY A 11 -18.70 5.63 -10.47
C GLY A 11 -18.28 6.75 -11.42
N SER A 12 -17.94 6.42 -12.66
CA SER A 12 -17.62 7.41 -13.70
C SER A 12 -18.81 8.37 -13.89
N THR A 13 -18.63 9.65 -13.59
CA THR A 13 -19.59 10.68 -13.95
C THR A 13 -19.00 11.45 -15.12
N THR A 14 -19.22 10.96 -16.35
CA THR A 14 -18.82 11.68 -17.57
C THR A 14 -19.56 13.01 -17.64
N VAL A 15 -18.89 14.10 -17.29
CA VAL A 15 -19.32 15.48 -17.57
C VAL A 15 -18.50 15.96 -18.75
N GLY A 16 -19.18 16.23 -19.86
CA GLY A 16 -18.53 16.61 -21.11
C GLY A 16 -18.00 18.05 -21.07
N LEU A 17 -16.75 18.22 -21.50
CA LEU A 17 -16.09 19.49 -21.79
C LEU A 17 -17.04 20.45 -22.53
N VAL A 18 -17.50 21.49 -21.83
CA VAL A 18 -18.06 22.67 -22.49
C VAL A 18 -16.88 23.56 -22.82
N ALA A 19 -16.34 23.42 -24.03
CA ALA A 19 -15.34 24.34 -24.55
C ALA A 19 -15.89 25.78 -24.55
N LEU A 20 -15.63 26.51 -23.45
CA LEU A 20 -15.84 27.95 -23.34
C LEU A 20 -14.76 28.66 -24.17
N SER A 21 -14.81 28.46 -25.49
CA SER A 21 -14.10 29.24 -26.51
C SER A 21 -14.65 30.69 -26.61
N GLY A 22 -15.14 31.22 -25.49
CA GLY A 22 -15.84 32.48 -25.34
C GLY A 22 -14.93 33.62 -24.89
N CYS A 23 -13.98 34.02 -25.74
CA CYS A 23 -13.43 35.38 -25.78
C CYS A 23 -13.01 36.03 -24.44
N LEU A 24 -12.21 35.36 -23.60
CA LEU A 24 -11.37 36.09 -22.65
C LEU A 24 -10.19 36.69 -23.43
N GLY A 25 -10.37 37.90 -23.95
CA GLY A 25 -9.28 38.66 -24.59
C GLY A 25 -8.26 39.20 -23.58
N ALA A 26 -8.13 38.56 -22.42
CA ALA A 26 -7.24 38.92 -21.33
C ALA A 26 -5.86 38.31 -21.57
N GLU A 27 -4.81 39.06 -21.25
CA GLU A 27 -3.43 38.55 -21.34
C GLU A 27 -3.25 37.40 -20.32
N GLY A 28 -2.64 36.30 -20.75
CA GLY A 28 -2.42 35.10 -19.91
C GLY A 28 -3.49 34.01 -20.01
N ALA A 29 -4.66 34.27 -20.60
CA ALA A 29 -5.74 33.28 -20.67
C ALA A 29 -5.38 32.02 -21.48
N GLU A 30 -4.66 32.16 -22.60
CA GLU A 30 -4.23 31.01 -23.44
C GLU A 30 -3.27 30.07 -22.69
N GLU A 31 -2.39 30.63 -21.85
CA GLU A 31 -1.45 29.87 -21.03
C GLU A 31 -2.19 29.11 -19.91
N VAL A 32 -3.18 29.75 -19.27
CA VAL A 32 -4.05 29.09 -18.29
C VAL A 32 -4.84 27.94 -18.93
N ASP A 33 -5.45 28.17 -20.10
CA ASP A 33 -6.21 27.13 -20.80
C ASP A 33 -5.31 25.93 -21.13
N THR A 34 -4.08 26.18 -21.60
CA THR A 34 -3.10 25.11 -21.90
C THR A 34 -2.71 24.33 -20.63
N ALA A 35 -2.46 25.03 -19.51
CA ALA A 35 -2.17 24.38 -18.25
C ALA A 35 -3.34 23.50 -17.77
N MET A 36 -4.57 23.99 -17.88
CA MET A 36 -5.77 23.25 -17.48
C MET A 36 -6.02 22.03 -18.38
N GLU A 37 -5.76 22.13 -19.69
CA GLU A 37 -5.82 20.98 -20.60
C GLU A 37 -4.82 19.87 -20.19
N LEU A 38 -3.58 20.24 -19.83
CA LEU A 38 -2.58 19.27 -19.35
C LEU A 38 -2.99 18.60 -18.02
N LEU A 39 -3.60 19.37 -17.11
CA LEU A 39 -4.12 18.86 -15.84
C LEU A 39 -5.32 17.92 -16.05
N ASP A 40 -6.20 18.23 -16.98
CA ASP A 40 -7.33 17.38 -17.35
C ASP A 40 -6.85 16.05 -17.97
N GLU A 41 -5.86 16.11 -18.89
CA GLU A 41 -5.22 14.91 -19.45
C GLU A 41 -4.65 13.98 -18.37
N ASN A 42 -4.09 14.53 -17.30
CA ASN A 42 -3.59 13.74 -16.17
C ASN A 42 -4.73 13.07 -15.39
N PHE A 43 -5.87 13.73 -15.19
CA PHE A 43 -7.04 13.11 -14.57
C PHE A 43 -7.57 11.94 -15.42
N GLU A 44 -7.58 12.09 -16.75
CA GLU A 44 -7.91 10.97 -17.65
C GLU A 44 -6.92 9.81 -17.49
N GLN A 45 -5.63 10.08 -17.26
CA GLN A 45 -4.64 9.01 -16.99
C GLN A 45 -4.90 8.31 -15.65
N PHE A 46 -5.18 9.06 -14.58
CA PHE A 46 -5.52 8.48 -13.28
C PHE A 46 -6.79 7.63 -13.35
N GLU A 47 -7.84 8.09 -14.04
CA GLU A 47 -9.05 7.30 -14.28
C GLU A 47 -8.74 6.04 -15.10
N ALA A 48 -7.86 6.15 -16.11
CA ALA A 48 -7.42 4.99 -16.88
C ALA A 48 -6.57 4.00 -16.06
N PHE A 49 -5.96 4.41 -14.94
CA PHE A 49 -5.31 3.49 -14.00
C PHE A 49 -6.33 2.81 -13.10
N ASP A 50 -7.36 3.53 -12.65
CA ASP A 50 -8.49 3.00 -11.87
C ASP A 50 -9.23 1.87 -12.61
N GLU A 51 -9.41 2.02 -13.93
CA GLU A 51 -10.07 1.01 -14.77
C GLU A 51 -9.24 -0.24 -15.05
N ARG A 52 -7.94 -0.23 -14.73
CA ARG A 52 -7.03 -1.35 -15.01
C ARG A 52 -6.96 -2.30 -13.81
N ASP A 53 -6.72 -3.57 -14.13
CA ASP A 53 -6.43 -4.58 -13.10
C ASP A 53 -4.95 -4.51 -12.62
N ASP A 54 -4.08 -3.82 -13.35
CA ASP A 54 -2.63 -3.70 -13.07
C ASP A 54 -2.26 -2.24 -12.74
N LEU A 55 -1.33 -2.04 -11.79
CA LEU A 55 -0.78 -0.72 -11.45
C LEU A 55 0.02 -0.10 -12.61
N PRO A 56 0.12 1.24 -12.69
CA PRO A 56 0.92 1.89 -13.73
C PRO A 56 2.41 1.59 -13.58
N ASP A 57 3.13 1.59 -14.70
CA ASP A 57 4.58 1.52 -14.68
C ASP A 57 5.22 2.89 -14.37
N GLU A 58 6.49 2.87 -14.00
CA GLU A 58 7.28 4.07 -13.68
C GLU A 58 7.25 5.09 -14.84
N ALA A 59 7.29 4.62 -16.09
CA ALA A 59 7.25 5.49 -17.26
C ALA A 59 5.92 6.25 -17.41
N ALA A 60 4.80 5.64 -17.01
CA ALA A 60 3.51 6.30 -17.00
C ALA A 60 3.45 7.40 -15.91
N LEU A 61 4.02 7.15 -14.73
CA LEU A 61 4.12 8.15 -13.66
C LEU A 61 5.04 9.32 -14.04
N GLU A 62 6.22 9.05 -14.61
CA GLU A 62 7.13 10.09 -15.13
C GLU A 62 6.46 10.98 -16.19
N ALA A 63 5.59 10.40 -17.03
CA ALA A 63 4.86 11.16 -18.03
C ALA A 63 3.82 12.11 -17.40
N ILE A 64 3.19 11.73 -16.29
CA ILE A 64 2.29 12.60 -15.54
C ILE A 64 3.09 13.75 -14.91
N GLU A 65 4.21 13.46 -14.25
CA GLU A 65 5.09 14.49 -13.68
C GLU A 65 5.59 15.49 -14.71
N THR A 66 5.96 15.02 -15.90
CA THR A 66 6.37 15.90 -17.01
C THR A 66 5.26 16.87 -17.39
N ARG A 67 4.00 16.40 -17.50
CA ARG A 67 2.85 17.28 -17.79
C ARG A 67 2.58 18.26 -16.65
N LEU A 68 2.79 17.86 -15.40
CA LEU A 68 2.66 18.75 -14.24
C LEU A 68 3.70 19.87 -14.27
N ASP A 69 4.95 19.56 -14.60
CA ASP A 69 6.01 20.55 -14.78
C ASP A 69 5.69 21.52 -15.93
N GLU A 70 5.15 21.02 -17.04
CA GLU A 70 4.71 21.84 -18.17
C GLU A 70 3.53 22.75 -17.80
N ALA A 71 2.51 22.20 -17.13
CA ALA A 71 1.36 22.97 -16.65
C ALA A 71 1.78 24.08 -15.68
N GLU A 72 2.68 23.79 -14.74
CA GLU A 72 3.21 24.78 -13.81
C GLU A 72 3.95 25.90 -14.53
N SER A 73 4.79 25.57 -15.54
CA SER A 73 5.46 26.58 -16.37
C SER A 73 4.47 27.49 -17.11
N HIS A 74 3.38 26.94 -17.64
CA HIS A 74 2.34 27.72 -18.31
C HIS A 74 1.60 28.65 -17.32
N LEU A 75 1.30 28.19 -16.11
CA LEU A 75 0.70 29.01 -15.04
C LEU A 75 1.63 30.15 -14.60
N GLU A 76 2.94 29.89 -14.50
CA GLU A 76 3.95 30.92 -14.20
C GLU A 76 4.03 32.01 -15.29
N ASP A 77 4.03 31.60 -16.57
CA ASP A 77 4.04 32.52 -17.71
C ASP A 77 2.74 33.34 -17.76
N ALA A 78 1.59 32.74 -17.46
CA ALA A 78 0.31 33.45 -17.32
C ALA A 78 0.37 34.49 -16.20
N ALA A 79 0.89 34.13 -15.03
CA ALA A 79 0.99 35.00 -13.85
C ALA A 79 1.88 36.23 -14.10
N ALA A 80 2.84 36.14 -15.02
CA ALA A 80 3.72 37.26 -15.37
C ALA A 80 3.01 38.39 -16.12
N VAL A 81 1.86 38.10 -16.74
CA VAL A 81 1.11 39.05 -17.61
C VAL A 81 -0.35 39.23 -17.19
N ALA A 82 -0.89 38.41 -16.30
CA ALA A 82 -2.27 38.46 -15.86
C ALA A 82 -2.55 39.73 -15.02
N ASP A 83 -3.50 40.54 -15.49
CA ASP A 83 -4.04 41.72 -14.79
C ASP A 83 -5.54 41.57 -14.45
N ASP A 84 -6.16 40.47 -14.89
CA ASP A 84 -7.58 40.19 -14.74
C ASP A 84 -7.83 39.24 -13.55
N ASP A 85 -8.79 39.60 -12.68
CA ASP A 85 -9.09 38.85 -11.46
C ASP A 85 -9.57 37.41 -11.76
N GLU A 86 -10.23 37.16 -12.90
CA GLU A 86 -10.68 35.82 -13.30
C GLU A 86 -9.48 34.95 -13.73
N VAL A 87 -8.53 35.52 -14.48
CA VAL A 87 -7.30 34.83 -14.88
C VAL A 87 -6.44 34.51 -13.65
N LEU A 88 -6.32 35.44 -12.71
CA LEU A 88 -5.57 35.22 -11.47
C LEU A 88 -6.19 34.13 -10.59
N ALA A 89 -7.53 34.09 -10.49
CA ALA A 89 -8.22 33.03 -9.77
C ALA A 89 -8.00 31.65 -10.43
N ALA A 90 -8.07 31.59 -11.77
CA ALA A 90 -7.80 30.35 -12.49
C ALA A 90 -6.33 29.89 -12.35
N ILE A 91 -5.37 30.82 -12.27
CA ILE A 91 -3.96 30.49 -11.99
C ILE A 91 -3.81 29.85 -10.60
N GLU A 92 -4.47 30.43 -9.59
CA GLU A 92 -4.46 29.90 -8.22
C GLU A 92 -5.07 28.49 -8.16
N LEU A 93 -6.21 28.30 -8.83
CA LEU A 93 -6.87 27.00 -8.94
C LEU A 93 -5.98 25.96 -9.66
N GLY A 94 -5.35 26.35 -10.77
CA GLY A 94 -4.43 25.48 -11.51
C GLY A 94 -3.23 25.07 -10.66
N GLY A 95 -2.67 25.99 -9.89
CA GLY A 95 -1.58 25.69 -8.95
C GLY A 95 -1.99 24.71 -7.84
N ALA A 96 -3.22 24.84 -7.32
CA ALA A 96 -3.77 23.87 -6.37
C ALA A 96 -3.91 22.48 -6.98
N PHE A 97 -4.37 22.39 -8.24
CA PHE A 97 -4.45 21.12 -8.97
C PHE A 97 -3.09 20.49 -9.26
N VAL A 98 -2.08 21.28 -9.62
CA VAL A 98 -0.70 20.79 -9.77
C VAL A 98 -0.24 20.15 -8.47
N ALA A 99 -0.41 20.84 -7.33
CA ALA A 99 -0.02 20.31 -6.01
C ALA A 99 -0.76 19.01 -5.68
N PHE A 100 -2.08 18.97 -5.92
CA PHE A 100 -2.91 17.79 -5.68
C PHE A 100 -2.48 16.60 -6.53
N GLN A 101 -2.32 16.80 -7.85
CA GLN A 101 -1.91 15.72 -8.75
C GLN A 101 -0.47 15.24 -8.47
N ARG A 102 0.45 16.11 -8.06
CA ARG A 102 1.79 15.67 -7.59
C ARG A 102 1.69 14.77 -6.36
N ALA A 103 0.83 15.11 -5.40
CA ALA A 103 0.61 14.24 -4.25
C ALA A 103 -0.02 12.90 -4.67
N LEU A 104 -0.97 12.89 -5.61
CA LEU A 104 -1.53 11.66 -6.17
C LEU A 104 -0.48 10.79 -6.88
N VAL A 105 0.43 11.37 -7.66
CA VAL A 105 1.54 10.61 -8.27
C VAL A 105 2.34 9.88 -7.19
N ARG A 106 2.64 10.54 -6.07
CA ARG A 106 3.35 9.92 -4.95
C ARG A 106 2.54 8.81 -4.28
N VAL A 107 1.22 8.99 -4.12
CA VAL A 107 0.34 7.94 -3.59
C VAL A 107 0.35 6.71 -4.49
N VAL A 108 0.17 6.90 -5.81
CA VAL A 108 0.18 5.80 -6.78
C VAL A 108 1.55 5.14 -6.86
N GLY A 109 2.62 5.92 -6.85
CA GLY A 109 4.01 5.44 -6.80
C GLY A 109 4.27 4.58 -5.56
N GLY A 110 3.80 5.03 -4.38
CA GLY A 110 3.91 4.25 -3.15
C GLY A 110 3.21 2.89 -3.24
N PHE A 111 2.02 2.82 -3.83
CA PHE A 111 1.36 1.53 -4.07
C PHE A 111 2.14 0.62 -5.05
N VAL A 112 2.73 1.19 -6.10
CA VAL A 112 3.57 0.45 -7.05
C VAL A 112 4.78 -0.14 -6.33
N GLU A 113 5.47 0.66 -5.51
CA GLU A 113 6.63 0.22 -4.74
C GLU A 113 6.25 -0.86 -3.71
N LEU A 114 5.12 -0.70 -3.02
CA LEU A 114 4.61 -1.73 -2.10
C LEU A 114 4.31 -3.05 -2.81
N GLU A 115 3.68 -3.03 -3.99
CA GLU A 115 3.41 -4.26 -4.74
C GLU A 115 4.72 -4.98 -5.12
N HIS A 116 5.70 -4.26 -5.64
CA HIS A 116 6.99 -4.84 -6.03
C HIS A 116 7.79 -5.34 -4.81
N GLY A 117 7.74 -4.63 -3.69
CA GLY A 117 8.41 -5.04 -2.46
C GLY A 117 7.76 -6.28 -1.85
N MET A 118 6.42 -6.39 -1.86
CA MET A 118 5.71 -7.59 -1.40
C MET A 118 6.04 -8.81 -2.26
N ASP A 119 6.08 -8.66 -3.59
CA ASP A 119 6.51 -9.73 -4.51
C ASP A 119 7.96 -10.17 -4.22
N SER A 120 8.83 -9.21 -3.88
CA SER A 120 10.23 -9.49 -3.54
C SER A 120 10.34 -10.21 -2.19
N PHE A 121 9.59 -9.77 -1.18
CA PHE A 121 9.49 -10.42 0.13
C PHE A 121 9.07 -11.88 -0.01
N ASP A 122 7.95 -12.13 -0.71
CA ASP A 122 7.44 -13.49 -0.95
C ASP A 122 8.49 -14.36 -1.68
N ALA A 123 9.16 -13.80 -2.70
CA ALA A 123 10.23 -14.51 -3.42
C ALA A 123 11.45 -14.82 -2.54
N TYR A 124 11.76 -13.99 -1.54
CA TYR A 124 12.83 -14.27 -0.58
C TYR A 124 12.43 -15.35 0.42
N ILE A 125 11.20 -15.34 0.93
CA ILE A 125 10.65 -16.40 1.78
C ILE A 125 10.67 -17.75 1.04
N ASP A 126 10.15 -17.80 -0.20
CA ASP A 126 10.14 -19.02 -1.02
C ASP A 126 11.53 -19.58 -1.32
N ALA A 127 12.55 -18.71 -1.32
CA ALA A 127 13.95 -19.07 -1.55
C ALA A 127 14.73 -19.33 -0.26
N GLU A 128 14.07 -19.33 0.90
CA GLU A 128 14.67 -19.48 2.24
C GLU A 128 15.75 -18.41 2.52
N ARG A 129 15.61 -17.23 1.93
CA ARG A 129 16.52 -16.07 2.10
C ARG A 129 15.97 -15.10 3.15
N PHE A 130 15.80 -15.58 4.38
CA PHE A 130 15.12 -14.84 5.45
C PHE A 130 15.75 -13.48 5.78
N ASP A 131 17.08 -13.39 5.84
CA ASP A 131 17.78 -12.10 6.06
C ASP A 131 17.42 -11.04 4.99
N ASP A 132 17.24 -11.46 3.74
CA ASP A 132 16.84 -10.55 2.66
C ASP A 132 15.35 -10.20 2.75
N ALA A 133 14.49 -11.14 3.17
CA ALA A 133 13.08 -10.90 3.42
C ALA A 133 12.86 -9.89 4.56
N ILE A 134 13.62 -10.01 5.65
CA ILE A 134 13.57 -9.07 6.78
C ILE A 134 13.98 -7.66 6.32
N ALA A 135 15.07 -7.55 5.56
CA ALA A 135 15.49 -6.26 5.00
C ALA A 135 14.43 -5.66 4.06
N GLU A 136 13.76 -6.49 3.26
CA GLU A 136 12.66 -6.04 2.39
C GLU A 136 11.44 -5.59 3.20
N ALA A 137 11.10 -6.27 4.30
CA ALA A 137 10.04 -5.85 5.21
C ALA A 137 10.32 -4.47 5.86
N GLU A 138 11.57 -4.18 6.22
CA GLU A 138 11.99 -2.85 6.70
C GLU A 138 11.82 -1.76 5.62
N LEU A 139 12.13 -2.10 4.36
CA LEU A 139 11.92 -1.18 3.23
C LEU A 139 10.43 -0.94 3.00
N LEU A 140 9.61 -1.99 2.99
CA LEU A 140 8.15 -1.91 2.87
C LEU A 140 7.54 -1.03 3.98
N GLN A 141 8.04 -1.14 5.21
CA GLN A 141 7.61 -0.28 6.31
C GLN A 141 7.93 1.19 6.03
N THR A 142 9.11 1.48 5.46
CA THR A 142 9.45 2.85 5.08
C THR A 142 8.55 3.34 3.95
N THR A 143 8.27 2.50 2.95
CA THR A 143 7.40 2.83 1.83
C THR A 143 5.96 3.10 2.27
N VAL A 144 5.40 2.33 3.21
CA VAL A 144 4.04 2.59 3.71
C VAL A 144 3.97 3.88 4.54
N ASP A 145 4.98 4.20 5.36
CA ASP A 145 5.06 5.48 6.07
C ASP A 145 5.10 6.67 5.07
N GLU A 146 5.84 6.52 3.97
CA GLU A 146 5.91 7.53 2.90
C GLU A 146 4.61 7.65 2.10
N LEU A 147 3.91 6.52 1.89
CA LEU A 147 2.58 6.49 1.29
C LEU A 147 1.56 7.22 2.15
N GLU A 148 1.51 6.96 3.47
CA GLU A 148 0.61 7.67 4.38
C GLU A 148 0.85 9.19 4.34
N ALA A 149 2.12 9.60 4.37
CA ALA A 149 2.48 11.02 4.24
C ALA A 149 2.03 11.61 2.88
N ALA A 150 2.13 10.84 1.79
CA ALA A 150 1.65 11.28 0.48
C ALA A 150 0.12 11.40 0.43
N VAL A 151 -0.61 10.51 1.12
CA VAL A 151 -2.07 10.59 1.23
C VAL A 151 -2.49 11.81 2.05
N ASP A 152 -1.80 12.10 3.14
CA ASP A 152 -2.02 13.32 3.95
C ASP A 152 -1.74 14.59 3.13
N ASP A 153 -0.66 14.62 2.35
CA ASP A 153 -0.34 15.71 1.43
C ASP A 153 -1.47 15.88 0.38
N ALA A 154 -2.00 14.78 -0.16
CA ALA A 154 -3.11 14.80 -1.12
C ALA A 154 -4.41 15.30 -0.50
N LEU A 155 -4.74 14.87 0.73
CA LEU A 155 -5.89 15.36 1.50
C LEU A 155 -5.79 16.86 1.79
N ALA A 156 -4.60 17.34 2.16
CA ALA A 156 -4.36 18.75 2.39
C ALA A 156 -4.47 19.57 1.08
N ALA A 157 -3.97 19.02 -0.03
CA ALA A 157 -4.01 19.67 -1.33
C ALA A 157 -5.44 19.76 -1.89
N ILE A 158 -6.24 18.69 -1.78
CA ILE A 158 -7.64 18.74 -2.23
C ILE A 158 -8.50 19.67 -1.37
N ASP A 159 -8.22 19.77 -0.06
CA ASP A 159 -8.89 20.74 0.83
C ASP A 159 -8.56 22.20 0.49
N ALA A 160 -7.45 22.44 -0.20
CA ALA A 160 -7.06 23.76 -0.70
C ALA A 160 -7.76 24.11 -2.02
N VAL A 161 -8.30 23.13 -2.74
CA VAL A 161 -9.12 23.35 -3.94
C VAL A 161 -10.48 23.87 -3.49
N ASP A 162 -10.80 25.13 -3.82
CA ASP A 162 -12.07 25.74 -3.44
C ASP A 162 -13.21 25.16 -4.29
N ASP A 163 -14.06 24.32 -3.68
CA ASP A 163 -15.27 23.75 -4.31
C ASP A 163 -16.13 24.80 -5.01
N SER A 164 -16.17 26.03 -4.48
CA SER A 164 -16.95 27.11 -5.07
C SER A 164 -16.36 27.68 -6.35
N GLN A 165 -15.05 27.51 -6.57
CA GLN A 165 -14.37 27.83 -7.83
C GLN A 165 -14.59 26.72 -8.87
N LEU A 166 -14.63 25.45 -8.45
CA LEU A 166 -14.92 24.31 -9.34
C LEU A 166 -16.30 24.42 -9.97
N GLU A 167 -17.34 24.68 -9.16
CA GLU A 167 -18.71 24.85 -9.65
C GLU A 167 -18.89 26.08 -10.56
N ALA A 168 -18.05 27.10 -10.40
CA ALA A 168 -18.13 28.34 -11.16
C ALA A 168 -17.44 28.24 -12.53
N GLU A 169 -16.36 27.46 -12.62
CA GLU A 169 -15.54 27.40 -13.82
C GLU A 169 -15.89 26.22 -14.74
N ASP A 170 -16.45 25.10 -14.24
CA ASP A 170 -16.81 23.92 -15.06
C ASP A 170 -15.63 23.41 -15.93
N ARG A 171 -14.38 23.69 -15.47
CA ARG A 171 -13.14 23.52 -16.26
C ARG A 171 -12.46 22.17 -16.09
N ILE A 172 -12.53 21.57 -14.90
CA ILE A 172 -11.87 20.30 -14.57
C ILE A 172 -12.84 19.40 -13.83
N SER A 173 -12.97 18.16 -14.29
CA SER A 173 -13.72 17.12 -13.59
C SER A 173 -12.80 16.40 -12.62
N VAL A 174 -12.96 16.65 -11.32
CA VAL A 174 -12.19 15.93 -10.29
C VAL A 174 -12.82 14.55 -10.06
N THR A 175 -12.18 13.50 -10.56
CA THR A 175 -12.68 12.13 -10.43
C THR A 175 -12.47 11.57 -9.02
N LEU A 176 -11.39 11.97 -8.34
CA LEU A 176 -11.05 11.53 -6.99
C LEU A 176 -11.63 12.46 -5.94
N THR A 177 -12.48 11.92 -5.06
CA THR A 177 -13.07 12.72 -3.97
C THR A 177 -12.23 12.65 -2.70
N LYS A 178 -12.43 13.61 -1.79
CA LYS A 178 -11.88 13.54 -0.44
C LYS A 178 -12.23 12.22 0.27
N SER A 179 -13.45 11.72 0.06
CA SER A 179 -13.88 10.43 0.64
C SER A 179 -13.07 9.25 0.08
N ASP A 180 -12.57 9.33 -1.14
CA ASP A 180 -11.73 8.29 -1.73
C ASP A 180 -10.33 8.31 -1.11
N LEU A 181 -9.76 9.50 -0.90
CA LEU A 181 -8.49 9.66 -0.20
C LEU A 181 -8.57 9.25 1.27
N GLU A 182 -9.67 9.56 1.96
CA GLU A 182 -9.92 9.09 3.33
C GLU A 182 -9.99 7.55 3.40
N ARG A 183 -10.58 6.92 2.37
CA ARG A 183 -10.55 5.45 2.23
C ARG A 183 -9.14 4.94 1.98
N ILE A 184 -8.37 5.57 1.09
CA ILE A 184 -6.97 5.21 0.83
C ILE A 184 -6.13 5.33 2.11
N ALA A 185 -6.34 6.38 2.92
CA ALA A 185 -5.66 6.55 4.20
C ALA A 185 -5.96 5.38 5.16
N SER A 186 -7.22 4.98 5.25
CA SER A 186 -7.63 3.81 6.05
C SER A 186 -7.02 2.51 5.54
N GLU A 187 -6.91 2.33 4.22
CA GLU A 187 -6.24 1.19 3.59
C GLU A 187 -4.73 1.18 3.85
N ALA A 188 -4.07 2.34 3.75
CA ALA A 188 -2.64 2.49 4.02
C ALA A 188 -2.30 2.16 5.49
N SER A 189 -3.11 2.63 6.44
CA SER A 189 -2.92 2.31 7.86
C SER A 189 -3.14 0.82 8.17
N ALA A 190 -4.12 0.17 7.51
CA ALA A 190 -4.27 -1.28 7.63
C ALA A 190 -3.07 -2.03 7.02
N LEU A 191 -2.52 -1.54 5.91
CA LEU A 191 -1.31 -2.11 5.30
C LEU A 191 -0.08 -1.91 6.18
N GLU A 192 0.05 -0.78 6.89
CA GLU A 192 1.12 -0.53 7.86
C GLU A 192 1.14 -1.62 8.93
N GLU A 193 -0.03 -1.98 9.48
CA GLU A 193 -0.15 -3.06 10.44
C GLU A 193 0.17 -4.44 9.82
N VAL A 194 -0.21 -4.71 8.56
CA VAL A 194 0.16 -5.97 7.91
C VAL A 194 1.68 -6.06 7.70
N ILE A 195 2.28 -5.02 7.13
CA ILE A 195 3.70 -4.92 6.79
C ILE A 195 4.56 -4.95 8.04
N GLY A 196 4.13 -4.27 9.11
CA GLY A 196 4.83 -4.24 10.39
C GLY A 196 4.90 -5.57 11.13
N GLY A 197 4.26 -6.63 10.61
CA GLY A 197 4.41 -8.02 11.08
C GLY A 197 5.30 -8.90 10.19
N LEU A 198 5.70 -8.45 8.99
CA LEU A 198 6.40 -9.29 8.01
C LEU A 198 7.84 -9.63 8.42
N GLY A 199 8.54 -8.70 9.09
CA GLY A 199 9.89 -8.96 9.61
C GLY A 199 9.88 -10.07 10.66
N ASP A 200 9.07 -9.89 11.71
CA ASP A 200 8.89 -10.88 12.78
C ASP A 200 8.39 -12.25 12.23
N LEU A 201 7.54 -12.23 11.20
CA LEU A 201 7.10 -13.45 10.50
C LEU A 201 8.28 -14.16 9.82
N ALA A 202 9.16 -13.42 9.14
CA ALA A 202 10.33 -13.97 8.48
C ALA A 202 11.34 -14.55 9.49
N ASP A 203 11.58 -13.84 10.61
CA ASP A 203 12.40 -14.34 11.72
C ASP A 203 11.82 -15.64 12.32
N GLY A 204 10.49 -15.68 12.52
CA GLY A 204 9.79 -16.87 13.00
C GLY A 204 9.92 -18.06 12.05
N LEU A 205 9.79 -17.84 10.74
CA LEU A 205 9.96 -18.87 9.71
C LEU A 205 11.40 -19.38 9.62
N GLN A 206 12.39 -18.50 9.77
CA GLN A 206 13.79 -18.88 9.84
C GLN A 206 14.04 -19.81 11.04
N ALA A 207 13.53 -19.43 12.22
CA ALA A 207 13.68 -20.22 13.43
C ALA A 207 12.96 -21.58 13.35
N ILE A 208 11.80 -21.67 12.70
CA ILE A 208 11.14 -22.95 12.39
C ILE A 208 12.02 -23.81 11.49
N THR A 209 12.59 -23.23 10.43
CA THR A 209 13.44 -23.94 9.47
C THR A 209 14.68 -24.50 10.17
N ASP A 210 15.38 -23.67 10.94
CA ASP A 210 16.54 -24.08 11.75
C ASP A 210 16.17 -25.20 12.74
N GLY A 211 14.98 -25.12 13.35
CA GLY A 211 14.45 -26.15 14.24
C GLY A 211 14.28 -27.50 13.57
N PHE A 212 13.70 -27.52 12.36
CA PHE A 212 13.55 -28.76 11.59
C PHE A 212 14.90 -29.32 11.11
N GLU A 213 15.84 -28.47 10.64
CA GLU A 213 17.18 -28.94 10.28
C GLU A 213 17.92 -29.58 11.46
N ALA A 214 17.79 -28.99 12.66
CA ALA A 214 18.36 -29.55 13.88
C ALA A 214 17.69 -30.87 14.29
N LEU A 215 16.37 -30.97 14.15
CA LEU A 215 15.64 -32.24 14.37
C LEU A 215 16.12 -33.35 13.42
N GLU A 216 16.30 -33.04 12.14
CA GLU A 216 16.81 -34.01 11.15
C GLU A 216 18.23 -34.49 11.48
N ALA A 217 19.02 -33.63 12.12
CA ALA A 217 20.36 -33.95 12.62
C ALA A 217 20.37 -34.70 13.97
N GLU A 218 19.19 -35.00 14.55
CA GLU A 218 19.00 -35.55 15.90
C GLU A 218 19.56 -34.65 17.02
N ASP A 219 19.71 -33.34 16.75
CA ASP A 219 20.16 -32.33 17.73
C ASP A 219 18.96 -31.68 18.42
N PHE A 220 18.31 -32.45 19.29
CA PHE A 220 17.05 -32.04 19.92
C PHE A 220 17.15 -30.81 20.83
N ASP A 221 18.33 -30.52 21.40
CA ASP A 221 18.53 -29.32 22.23
C ASP A 221 18.53 -28.06 21.37
N THR A 222 19.24 -28.09 20.24
CA THR A 222 19.24 -26.99 19.25
C THR A 222 17.86 -26.83 18.63
N ALA A 223 17.18 -27.92 18.28
CA ALA A 223 15.82 -27.87 17.73
C ALA A 223 14.83 -27.22 18.70
N ARG A 224 14.85 -27.60 19.98
CA ARG A 224 14.00 -27.00 21.02
C ARG A 224 14.23 -25.49 21.08
N ASP A 225 15.48 -25.06 21.16
CA ASP A 225 15.82 -23.64 21.29
C ASP A 225 15.35 -22.84 20.06
N ALA A 226 15.46 -23.41 18.86
CA ALA A 226 14.99 -22.78 17.62
C ALA A 226 13.45 -22.68 17.56
N PHE A 227 12.71 -23.73 17.90
CA PHE A 227 11.24 -23.64 17.95
C PHE A 227 10.73 -22.71 19.05
N SER A 228 11.41 -22.66 20.19
CA SER A 228 11.10 -21.69 21.24
C SER A 228 11.31 -20.25 20.75
N ALA A 229 12.40 -19.98 20.03
CA ALA A 229 12.63 -18.68 19.40
C ALA A 229 11.54 -18.35 18.38
N ALA A 230 11.14 -19.32 17.54
CA ALA A 230 10.05 -19.12 16.59
C ALA A 230 8.72 -18.75 17.27
N GLU A 231 8.37 -19.37 18.41
CA GLU A 231 7.18 -18.97 19.17
C GLU A 231 7.29 -17.52 19.64
N GLU A 232 8.46 -17.12 20.16
CA GLU A 232 8.71 -15.77 20.67
C GLU A 232 8.58 -14.70 19.57
N GLU A 233 9.11 -14.96 18.36
CA GLU A 233 9.05 -14.03 17.23
C GLU A 233 7.65 -14.00 16.56
N LEU A 234 6.92 -15.12 16.54
CA LEU A 234 5.56 -15.16 15.98
C LEU A 234 4.50 -14.57 16.92
N ALA A 235 4.75 -14.50 18.23
CA ALA A 235 3.78 -13.97 19.18
C ALA A 235 3.39 -12.49 18.91
N PRO A 236 4.32 -11.55 18.65
CA PRO A 236 3.99 -10.20 18.20
C PRO A 236 3.16 -10.16 16.91
N VAL A 237 3.44 -11.05 15.94
CA VAL A 237 2.70 -11.13 14.67
C VAL A 237 1.24 -11.51 14.92
N VAL A 238 1.02 -12.55 15.73
CA VAL A 238 -0.33 -12.97 16.15
C VAL A 238 -1.06 -11.82 16.85
N ASP A 239 -0.43 -11.21 17.86
CA ASP A 239 -1.02 -10.11 18.62
C ASP A 239 -1.36 -8.89 17.75
N ARG A 240 -0.62 -8.68 16.66
CA ARG A 240 -0.86 -7.59 15.70
C ARG A 240 -2.01 -7.93 14.77
N TYR A 241 -1.98 -9.09 14.11
CA TYR A 241 -3.00 -9.47 13.14
C TYR A 241 -4.36 -9.72 13.79
N THR A 242 -4.41 -10.33 14.98
CA THR A 242 -5.67 -10.44 15.75
C THR A 242 -6.23 -9.07 16.13
N ARG A 243 -5.36 -8.10 16.48
CA ARG A 243 -5.82 -6.73 16.78
C ARG A 243 -6.40 -6.04 15.55
N LEU A 244 -5.76 -6.23 14.39
CA LEU A 244 -6.23 -5.69 13.12
C LEU A 244 -7.55 -6.36 12.69
N GLU A 245 -7.69 -7.67 12.89
CA GLU A 245 -8.93 -8.42 12.65
C GLU A 245 -10.10 -7.89 13.50
N ASP A 246 -9.83 -7.53 14.76
CA ASP A 246 -10.80 -6.96 15.69
C ASP A 246 -11.05 -5.45 15.48
N ASP A 247 -10.36 -4.79 14.55
CA ASP A 247 -10.50 -3.36 14.30
C ASP A 247 -11.81 -3.06 13.55
N ALA A 248 -12.62 -2.16 14.12
CA ALA A 248 -13.87 -1.72 13.52
C ALA A 248 -13.69 -0.85 12.28
N ASP A 249 -12.50 -0.24 12.13
CA ASP A 249 -12.14 0.63 11.02
C ASP A 249 -11.40 -0.13 9.90
N LEU A 250 -11.21 -1.45 10.02
CA LEU A 250 -10.63 -2.29 8.97
C LEU A 250 -11.48 -2.22 7.68
N PRO A 251 -10.89 -1.89 6.51
CA PRO A 251 -11.62 -1.89 5.26
C PRO A 251 -12.23 -3.26 4.96
N ALA A 252 -13.54 -3.31 4.71
CA ALA A 252 -14.31 -4.56 4.57
C ALA A 252 -13.80 -5.50 3.46
N HIS A 253 -13.05 -5.00 2.48
CA HIS A 253 -12.46 -5.83 1.42
C HIS A 253 -11.15 -6.52 1.86
N MET A 254 -10.52 -6.06 2.94
CA MET A 254 -9.31 -6.65 3.54
C MET A 254 -9.63 -7.65 4.67
N GLU A 255 -10.84 -7.60 5.23
CA GLU A 255 -11.28 -8.45 6.37
C GLU A 255 -10.94 -9.93 6.18
N ALA A 256 -11.25 -10.51 5.01
CA ALA A 256 -10.99 -11.91 4.74
C ALA A 256 -9.49 -12.24 4.66
N ASP A 257 -8.68 -11.32 4.15
CA ASP A 257 -7.23 -11.50 4.02
C ASP A 257 -6.57 -11.39 5.41
N VAL A 258 -6.99 -10.42 6.23
CA VAL A 258 -6.50 -10.28 7.62
C VAL A 258 -6.87 -11.49 8.47
N ILE A 259 -8.12 -11.99 8.40
CA ILE A 259 -8.52 -13.24 9.08
C ILE A 259 -7.64 -14.41 8.64
N GLY A 260 -7.31 -14.48 7.34
CA GLY A 260 -6.40 -15.49 6.81
C GLY A 260 -5.00 -15.37 7.40
N LEU A 261 -4.44 -14.17 7.43
CA LEU A 261 -3.13 -13.88 8.01
C LEU A 261 -3.08 -14.18 9.52
N SER A 262 -4.09 -13.77 10.28
CA SER A 262 -4.24 -14.12 11.71
C SER A 262 -4.22 -15.63 11.90
N CYS A 263 -5.02 -16.37 11.11
CA CYS A 263 -5.08 -17.83 11.18
C CYS A 263 -3.71 -18.46 10.93
N VAL A 264 -3.02 -18.03 9.87
CA VAL A 264 -1.70 -18.56 9.49
C VAL A 264 -0.66 -18.26 10.56
N ALA A 265 -0.60 -17.03 11.09
CA ALA A 265 0.32 -16.66 12.16
C ALA A 265 0.06 -17.48 13.44
N GLU A 266 -1.21 -17.65 13.82
CA GLU A 266 -1.59 -18.49 14.97
C GLU A 266 -1.21 -19.95 14.75
N ALA A 267 -1.45 -20.49 13.55
CA ALA A 267 -1.09 -21.86 13.18
C ALA A 267 0.42 -22.10 13.25
N MET A 268 1.23 -21.18 12.71
CA MET A 268 2.69 -21.26 12.76
C MET A 268 3.20 -21.21 14.20
N ARG A 269 2.65 -20.31 15.02
CA ARG A 269 3.02 -20.22 16.44
C ARG A 269 2.65 -21.49 17.20
N ASP A 270 1.44 -22.00 17.03
CA ASP A 270 0.99 -23.25 17.65
C ASP A 270 1.89 -24.42 17.23
N ALA A 271 2.26 -24.49 15.95
CA ALA A 271 3.16 -25.51 15.43
C ALA A 271 4.56 -25.42 16.04
N ALA A 272 5.11 -24.20 16.19
CA ALA A 272 6.39 -23.98 16.86
C ALA A 272 6.37 -24.47 18.32
N THR A 273 5.34 -24.12 19.10
CA THR A 273 5.18 -24.62 20.48
C THR A 273 5.08 -26.15 20.52
N LEU A 274 4.31 -26.77 19.63
CA LEU A 274 4.17 -28.23 19.57
C LEU A 274 5.48 -28.91 19.16
N ALA A 275 6.23 -28.33 18.23
CA ALA A 275 7.52 -28.83 17.79
C ALA A 275 8.59 -28.70 18.89
N GLU A 276 8.57 -27.63 19.69
CA GLU A 276 9.39 -27.47 20.89
C GLU A 276 9.11 -28.58 21.92
N GLU A 277 7.82 -28.84 22.20
CA GLU A 277 7.39 -29.93 23.09
C GLU A 277 7.85 -31.29 22.56
N GLY A 278 7.74 -31.50 21.25
CA GLY A 278 8.26 -32.67 20.54
C GLY A 278 9.76 -32.84 20.75
N ALA A 279 10.56 -31.83 20.39
CA ALA A 279 12.01 -31.84 20.58
C ALA A 279 12.40 -32.15 22.04
N THR A 280 11.69 -31.56 23.01
CA THR A 280 11.87 -31.85 24.44
C THR A 280 11.58 -33.31 24.80
N ALA A 281 10.53 -33.92 24.24
CA ALA A 281 10.26 -35.34 24.42
C ALA A 281 11.36 -36.21 23.80
N GLY A 282 11.87 -35.84 22.63
CA GLY A 282 13.01 -36.48 21.96
C GLY A 282 14.26 -36.49 22.85
N MET A 283 14.59 -35.36 23.47
CA MET A 283 15.70 -35.27 24.46
C MET A 283 15.54 -36.24 25.63
N ASN A 284 14.31 -36.55 26.03
CA ASN A 284 13.98 -37.43 27.16
C ASN A 284 13.78 -38.90 26.74
N GLU A 285 14.04 -39.24 25.48
CA GLU A 285 13.79 -40.57 24.88
C GLU A 285 12.31 -41.00 24.93
N GLU A 286 11.38 -40.04 24.97
CA GLU A 286 9.92 -40.25 25.00
C GLU A 286 9.35 -40.28 23.57
N TRP A 287 9.73 -41.28 22.78
CA TRP A 287 9.45 -41.34 21.33
C TRP A 287 7.98 -41.30 20.95
N ASP A 288 7.09 -41.96 21.72
CA ASP A 288 5.65 -41.90 21.44
C ASP A 288 5.10 -40.47 21.60
N THR A 289 5.63 -39.69 22.56
CA THR A 289 5.25 -38.28 22.75
C THR A 289 5.88 -37.40 21.67
N PHE A 290 7.14 -37.65 21.31
CA PHE A 290 7.83 -36.95 20.22
C PHE A 290 7.03 -37.04 18.91
N ASP A 291 6.66 -38.26 18.50
CA ASP A 291 5.90 -38.49 17.26
C ASP A 291 4.52 -37.81 17.31
N ASP A 292 3.79 -37.95 18.42
CA ASP A 292 2.46 -37.35 18.61
C ASP A 292 2.48 -35.82 18.52
N ARG A 293 3.53 -35.16 19.04
CA ARG A 293 3.65 -33.70 19.02
C ARG A 293 4.07 -33.15 17.67
N LEU A 294 4.93 -33.85 16.93
CA LEU A 294 5.26 -33.45 15.57
C LEU A 294 4.06 -33.64 14.61
N GLU A 295 3.29 -34.72 14.74
CA GLU A 295 2.04 -34.89 13.99
C GLU A 295 1.06 -33.75 14.28
N GLN A 296 0.91 -33.34 15.54
CA GLN A 296 0.07 -32.18 15.91
C GLN A 296 0.61 -30.86 15.36
N ALA A 297 1.95 -30.68 15.29
CA ALA A 297 2.55 -29.48 14.71
C ALA A 297 2.26 -29.39 13.21
N GLU A 298 2.36 -30.50 12.48
CA GLU A 298 1.96 -30.58 11.05
C GLU A 298 0.46 -30.28 10.88
N GLU A 299 -0.40 -30.87 11.72
CA GLU A 299 -1.85 -30.58 11.70
C GLU A 299 -2.16 -29.11 12.01
N ALA A 300 -1.37 -28.45 12.87
CA ALA A 300 -1.54 -27.04 13.16
C ALA A 300 -1.21 -26.17 11.94
N MET A 301 -0.11 -26.46 11.22
CA MET A 301 0.27 -25.75 9.99
C MET A 301 -0.77 -25.88 8.87
N ASP A 302 -1.47 -27.02 8.79
CA ASP A 302 -2.50 -27.31 7.77
C ASP A 302 -3.92 -26.83 8.16
N ARG A 303 -4.07 -26.12 9.30
CA ARG A 303 -5.39 -25.72 9.83
C ARG A 303 -6.07 -24.64 8.99
N CYS A 304 -5.27 -23.80 8.33
CA CYS A 304 -5.66 -22.71 7.45
C CYS A 304 -5.38 -23.13 5.99
#